data_AF-A0AAU8PVS9-F1
#
_entry.id   AF-A0AAU8PVS9-F1
#
_cell.length_a   1.000
_cell.length_b   1.000
_cell.length_c   1.000
_cell.angle_alpha   90.00
_cell.angle_beta   90.00
_cell.angle_gamma   90.00
#
_symmetry.space_group_name_H-M   'P 1'
#
loop_
_entity.id
_entity.type
_entity.pdbx_description
1 polymer ?
#
loop_
_entity_poly.entity_id
_entity_poly.type
_entity_poly.pdbx_seq_one_letter_code
_entity_poly.pdbx_strand_id
1 'polypeptide(L)'
;MKKIVDLPDLTDMDRLTEFFDRTDTQELEWEDADVEFKKPELVHVSIRLPKEDLAAIKRAASKLGVGHTTYIRMVLRKAVGR
;
A
#
# COMPACT_ATOMS: atom_id res chain seq x y z
N MET A 1 3.94 -13.24 -35.42
CA MET A 1 2.56 -12.70 -35.31
C MET A 1 2.35 -12.34 -33.86
N LYS A 2 2.13 -11.05 -33.54
CA LYS A 2 1.90 -10.60 -32.17
C LYS A 2 0.52 -11.12 -31.71
N LYS A 3 0.46 -11.95 -30.67
CA LYS A 3 -0.80 -12.30 -30.02
C LYS A 3 -1.11 -11.18 -29.02
N ILE A 4 -2.05 -10.31 -29.37
CA ILE A 4 -2.63 -9.37 -28.42
C ILE A 4 -3.48 -10.22 -27.47
N VAL A 5 -3.10 -10.27 -26.20
CA VAL A 5 -3.80 -11.04 -25.18
C VAL A 5 -4.82 -10.12 -24.52
N ASP A 6 -6.10 -10.44 -24.69
CA ASP A 6 -7.21 -9.73 -24.03
C ASP A 6 -7.25 -10.16 -22.56
N LEU A 7 -6.68 -9.32 -21.69
CA LEU A 7 -6.66 -9.54 -20.25
C LEU A 7 -8.09 -9.41 -19.68
N PRO A 8 -8.58 -10.38 -18.88
CA PRO A 8 -9.88 -10.27 -18.25
C PRO A 8 -9.92 -9.11 -17.25
N ASP A 9 -11.11 -8.54 -17.07
CA ASP A 9 -11.35 -7.51 -16.07
C ASP A 9 -10.93 -8.01 -14.68
N LEU A 10 -10.14 -7.20 -13.96
CA LEU A 10 -9.63 -7.51 -12.62
C LEU A 10 -10.74 -7.66 -11.56
N THR A 11 -11.97 -7.29 -11.88
CA THR A 11 -13.14 -7.44 -11.02
C THR A 11 -13.86 -8.79 -11.18
N ASP A 12 -13.55 -9.55 -12.23
CA ASP A 12 -14.14 -10.87 -12.51
C ASP A 12 -13.15 -11.99 -12.17
N MET A 13 -13.18 -12.41 -10.89
CA MET A 13 -12.20 -13.34 -10.32
C MET A 13 -12.23 -14.73 -10.94
N ASP A 14 -13.41 -15.26 -11.29
CA ASP A 14 -13.53 -16.60 -11.86
C ASP A 14 -12.89 -16.67 -13.25
N ARG A 15 -13.13 -15.64 -14.06
CA ARG A 15 -12.55 -15.52 -15.40
C ARG A 15 -11.04 -15.23 -15.36
N LEU A 16 -10.58 -14.50 -14.35
CA LEU A 16 -9.16 -14.26 -14.10
C LEU A 16 -8.43 -15.57 -13.77
N THR A 17 -9.03 -16.41 -12.91
CA THR A 17 -8.47 -17.73 -12.56
C THR A 17 -8.39 -18.65 -13.77
N GLU A 18 -9.47 -18.78 -14.56
CA GLU A 18 -9.46 -19.64 -15.76
C GLU A 18 -8.41 -19.19 -16.80
N PHE A 19 -8.18 -17.88 -16.91
CA PHE A 19 -7.18 -17.30 -17.80
C PHE A 19 -5.75 -17.68 -17.36
N PHE A 20 -5.40 -17.52 -16.08
CA PHE A 20 -4.06 -17.85 -15.58
C PHE A 20 -3.79 -19.35 -15.48
N ASP A 21 -4.81 -20.18 -15.24
CA ASP A 21 -4.65 -21.64 -15.26
C ASP A 21 -4.34 -22.18 -16.66
N ARG A 22 -4.79 -21.49 -17.71
CA ARG A 22 -4.62 -21.90 -19.11
C ARG A 22 -3.46 -21.20 -19.83
N THR A 23 -2.94 -20.12 -19.28
CA THR A 23 -1.94 -19.28 -19.93
C THR A 23 -0.62 -19.40 -19.22
N ASP A 24 0.42 -19.88 -19.92
CA ASP A 24 1.78 -19.79 -19.39
C ASP A 24 2.21 -18.32 -19.37
N THR A 25 2.32 -17.78 -18.17
CA THR A 25 2.71 -16.38 -17.92
C THR A 25 4.09 -16.01 -18.48
N GLN A 26 4.93 -16.99 -18.82
CA GLN A 26 6.22 -16.75 -19.47
C GLN A 26 6.10 -16.45 -20.96
N GLU A 27 4.98 -16.82 -21.59
CA GLU A 27 4.68 -16.52 -23.01
C GLU A 27 3.92 -15.20 -23.20
N LEU A 28 3.54 -14.53 -22.11
CA LEU A 28 2.92 -13.21 -22.16
C LEU A 28 3.96 -12.18 -22.57
N GLU A 29 3.60 -11.30 -23.51
CA GLU A 29 4.40 -10.11 -23.77
C GLU A 29 4.23 -9.14 -22.61
N TRP A 30 5.25 -9.09 -21.76
CA TRP A 30 5.36 -8.10 -20.70
C TRP A 30 5.77 -6.77 -21.36
N GLU A 31 4.86 -5.81 -21.38
CA GLU A 31 5.24 -4.43 -21.63
C GLU A 31 5.87 -3.87 -20.33
N ASP A 32 7.05 -3.28 -20.44
CA ASP A 32 7.63 -2.50 -19.35
C ASP A 32 6.64 -1.38 -19.01
N ALA A 33 5.91 -1.53 -17.91
CA ALA A 33 5.05 -0.47 -17.43
C ALA A 33 5.95 0.65 -16.91
N ASP A 34 5.90 1.82 -17.55
CA ASP A 34 6.51 3.05 -17.05
C ASP A 34 5.76 3.52 -15.78
N VAL A 35 6.03 2.84 -14.66
CA VAL A 35 5.46 3.18 -13.36
C VAL A 35 6.36 4.23 -12.71
N GLU A 36 6.00 5.50 -12.87
CA GLU A 36 6.63 6.58 -12.09
C GLU A 36 6.19 6.51 -10.63
N PHE A 37 7.03 5.92 -9.77
CA PHE A 37 6.81 5.97 -8.32
C PHE A 37 7.08 7.38 -7.78
N LYS A 38 6.02 8.19 -7.63
CA LYS A 38 6.11 9.51 -6.99
C LYS A 38 6.14 9.34 -5.47
N LYS A 39 7.31 9.52 -4.86
CA LYS A 39 7.42 9.60 -3.39
C LYS A 39 6.59 10.79 -2.90
N PRO A 40 5.73 10.61 -1.88
CA PRO A 40 4.99 11.72 -1.30
C PRO A 40 5.94 12.72 -0.66
N GLU A 41 5.70 14.00 -0.88
CA GLU A 41 6.43 15.07 -0.20
C GLU A 41 6.11 15.05 1.30
N LEU A 42 7.15 15.09 2.13
CA LEU A 42 7.03 15.06 3.58
C LEU A 42 7.34 16.44 4.15
N VAL A 43 6.47 16.91 5.04
CA VAL A 43 6.66 18.15 5.81
C VAL A 43 7.01 17.80 7.25
N HIS A 44 7.98 18.52 7.82
CA HIS A 44 8.35 18.37 9.22
C HIS A 44 7.47 19.25 10.13
N VAL A 45 6.83 18.63 11.11
CA VAL A 45 6.03 19.31 12.14
C VAL A 45 6.59 18.93 13.52
N SER A 46 6.89 19.92 14.35
CA SER A 46 7.32 19.71 15.73
C SER A 46 6.18 20.05 16.69
N ILE A 47 5.83 19.10 17.57
CA ILE A 47 4.82 19.27 18.61
C ILE A 47 5.45 18.97 19.97
N ARG A 48 5.01 19.69 21.01
CA ARG A 48 5.37 19.39 22.39
C ARG A 48 4.24 18.60 23.03
N LEU A 49 4.57 17.46 23.62
CA LEU A 49 3.63 16.60 24.33
C LEU A 49 4.11 16.40 25.77
N PRO A 50 3.19 16.23 26.73
CA PRO A 50 3.53 15.71 28.05
C PRO A 50 4.27 14.36 27.95
N LYS A 51 5.12 14.07 28.94
CA LYS A 51 5.96 12.86 28.92
C LYS A 51 5.11 11.60 29.05
N GLU A 52 4.07 11.68 29.86
CA GLU A 52 3.06 10.65 30.10
C GLU A 52 2.31 10.26 28.83
N ASP A 53 1.96 11.25 27.99
CA ASP A 53 1.28 11.01 26.73
C ASP A 53 2.18 10.31 25.73
N LEU A 54 3.45 10.72 25.62
CA LEU A 54 4.43 10.04 24.78
C LEU A 54 4.63 8.58 25.24
N ALA A 55 4.64 8.33 26.55
CA ALA A 55 4.73 6.97 27.08
C ALA A 55 3.48 6.13 26.77
N ALA A 56 2.28 6.72 26.82
CA ALA A 56 1.04 6.06 26.42
C ALA A 56 1.05 5.72 24.91
N ILE A 57 1.49 6.66 24.07
CA ILE A 57 1.64 6.47 22.62
C ILE A 57 2.60 5.32 22.32
N LYS A 58 3.78 5.28 22.97
CA LYS A 58 4.75 4.20 22.78
C LYS A 58 4.18 2.82 23.16
N ARG A 59 3.43 2.73 24.25
CA ARG A 59 2.76 1.49 24.67
C ARG A 59 1.70 1.05 23.65
N ALA A 60 0.88 1.97 23.16
CA ALA A 60 -0.13 1.67 22.14
C ALA A 60 0.51 1.21 20.82
N ALA A 61 1.57 1.88 20.38
CA ALA A 61 2.32 1.52 19.18
C ALA A 61 2.93 0.11 19.29
N SER A 62 3.52 -0.22 20.45
CA SER A 62 4.12 -1.53 20.71
C SER A 62 3.10 -2.67 20.65
N LYS A 63 1.86 -2.46 21.14
CA LYS A 63 0.78 -3.46 21.04
C LYS A 63 0.40 -3.80 19.60
N LEU A 64 0.65 -2.88 18.67
CA LEU A 64 0.38 -3.03 17.24
C LEU A 64 1.63 -3.42 16.44
N GLY A 65 2.79 -3.60 17.09
CA GLY A 65 4.04 -3.95 16.43
C GLY A 65 4.64 -2.83 15.56
N VAL A 66 4.24 -1.56 15.78
CA VAL A 66 4.70 -0.43 14.98
C VAL A 66 5.50 0.59 15.80
N GLY A 67 6.36 1.36 15.14
CA GLY A 67 7.04 2.49 15.77
C GLY A 67 6.07 3.61 16.17
N HIS A 68 6.38 4.32 17.25
CA HIS A 68 5.52 5.39 17.79
C HIS A 68 5.25 6.54 16.78
N THR A 69 6.19 6.88 15.92
CA THR A 69 5.99 7.88 14.85
C THR A 69 5.06 7.38 13.74
N THR A 70 5.12 6.09 13.40
CA THR A 70 4.15 5.45 12.48
C THR A 70 2.76 5.43 13.09
N TYR A 71 2.66 5.06 14.37
CA TYR A 71 1.40 5.09 15.09
C TYR A 71 0.77 6.49 15.11
N ILE A 72 1.55 7.54 15.41
CA ILE A 72 1.08 8.93 15.35
C ILE A 72 0.53 9.26 13.96
N ARG A 73 1.22 8.88 12.87
CA ARG A 73 0.73 9.09 11.50
C ARG A 73 -0.58 8.37 11.21
N MET A 74 -0.75 7.14 11.69
CA MET A 74 -1.99 6.38 11.54
C MET A 74 -3.16 7.06 12.25
N VAL A 75 -2.95 7.52 13.48
CA VAL A 75 -3.96 8.24 14.27
C VAL A 75 -4.33 9.55 13.59
N LEU A 76 -3.34 10.33 13.15
CA LEU A 76 -3.57 11.58 12.43
C LEU A 76 -4.38 11.34 11.14
N ARG A 77 -4.01 10.36 10.34
CA ARG A 77 -4.73 9.98 9.11
C ARG A 77 -6.19 9.62 9.40
N LYS A 78 -6.42 8.77 10.42
CA LYS A 78 -7.77 8.39 10.86
C LYS A 78 -8.59 9.61 11.33
N ALA A 79 -7.97 10.53 12.06
CA ALA A 79 -8.64 11.72 12.59
C ALA A 79 -9.03 12.72 11.49
N VAL A 80 -8.23 12.85 10.43
CA VAL A 80 -8.53 13.73 9.28
C VAL A 80 -9.43 13.08 8.22
N GLY A 81 -9.90 11.84 8.44
CA GLY A 81 -10.84 11.17 7.55
C GLY A 81 -10.27 10.74 6.19
N ARG A 82 -8.97 10.39 6.15
CA ARG A 82 -8.26 9.92 4.95
C ARG A 82 -7.66 8.52 5.13
#